data_AF-A0A0C3MJ60-F1
#
_entry.id   AF-A0A0C3MJ60-F1
#
_cell.length_a   1.000
_cell.length_b   1.000
_cell.length_c   1.000
_cell.angle_alpha   90.00
_cell.angle_beta   90.00
_cell.angle_gamma   90.00
#
_symmetry.space_group_name_H-M   'P 1'
#
loop_
_entity.id
_entity.type
_entity.pdbx_description
1 polymer ?
#
loop_
_entity_poly.entity_id
_entity_poly.type
_entity_poly.pdbx_seq_one_letter_code
_entity_poly.pdbx_strand_id
1 'polypeptide(L)'
;MKGEALRWYVELDEDTQNDWKLLRRAILRQYPSRTQPSAPSSSLPTIPIPAAAATPPNPISTIQSTQASKAIYRIRLYFGATKSKFFLSTTADNPRVRLTNDDAKAFNVCWTPGKELRLIENGVETQRMIFMQWYFLREKDEKNSITTTDFAALVLSDSSENVPRLATYSGSTQIISWILDQDGWLQSYSNIDLTRYQNQFYTVPGGADGSNAQTCMPPGLDNWSINDNQVFKMKLEPV
;
A
#
# COMPACT_ATOMS: atom_id res chain seq x y z
N MET A 1 30.54 -12.71 -4.52
CA MET A 1 29.52 -12.39 -3.51
C MET A 1 28.20 -13.15 -3.76
N LYS A 2 28.23 -14.46 -4.05
CA LYS A 2 27.02 -15.29 -4.17
C LYS A 2 27.15 -16.42 -3.15
N GLY A 3 26.60 -16.23 -1.95
CA GLY A 3 26.66 -17.26 -0.89
C GLY A 3 26.56 -16.73 0.53
N GLU A 4 26.88 -15.46 0.79
CA GLU A 4 26.80 -14.91 2.16
C GLU A 4 25.38 -14.86 2.69
N ALA A 5 24.40 -14.48 1.88
CA ALA A 5 22.99 -14.44 2.30
C ALA A 5 22.45 -15.83 2.65
N LEU A 6 22.88 -16.86 1.93
CA LEU A 6 22.49 -18.25 2.21
C LEU A 6 23.16 -18.79 3.47
N ARG A 7 24.44 -18.47 3.70
CA ARG A 7 25.12 -18.85 4.94
C ARG A 7 24.52 -18.15 6.15
N TRP A 8 24.25 -16.85 6.03
CA TRP A 8 23.57 -16.09 7.07
C TRP A 8 22.17 -16.64 7.38
N TYR A 9 21.39 -17.02 6.36
CA TYR A 9 20.06 -17.62 6.58
C TYR A 9 20.15 -18.92 7.41
N VAL A 10 21.12 -19.79 7.10
CA VAL A 10 21.33 -21.06 7.83
C VAL A 10 21.80 -20.84 9.28
N GLU A 11 22.41 -19.69 9.58
CA GLU A 11 22.87 -19.33 10.93
C GLU A 11 21.76 -18.75 11.83
N LEU A 12 20.58 -18.43 11.28
CA LEU A 12 19.44 -17.95 12.08
C LEU A 12 18.84 -19.10 12.91
N ASP A 13 18.24 -18.77 14.04
CA ASP A 13 17.46 -19.73 14.82
C ASP A 13 16.27 -20.27 14.02
N GLU A 14 15.91 -21.52 14.30
CA GLU A 14 14.86 -22.25 13.57
C GLU A 14 13.49 -21.56 13.68
N ASP A 15 13.20 -20.90 14.80
CA ASP A 15 12.00 -20.09 14.98
C ASP A 15 11.99 -18.86 14.06
N THR A 16 13.12 -18.17 13.92
CA THR A 16 13.27 -17.03 13.00
C THR A 16 13.27 -17.45 11.54
N GLN A 17 13.78 -18.62 11.19
CA GLN A 17 13.73 -19.14 9.81
C GLN A 17 12.29 -19.51 9.38
N ASN A 18 11.49 -20.05 10.30
CA ASN A 18 10.13 -20.51 10.05
C ASN A 18 9.06 -19.42 10.22
N ASP A 19 9.35 -18.36 10.98
CA ASP A 19 8.47 -17.20 11.11
C ASP A 19 8.86 -16.09 10.12
N TRP A 20 8.00 -15.89 9.11
CA TRP A 20 8.21 -14.88 8.07
C TRP A 20 8.39 -13.45 8.62
N LYS A 21 7.74 -13.09 9.74
CA LYS A 21 7.87 -11.75 10.32
C LYS A 21 9.25 -11.57 10.96
N LEU A 22 9.74 -12.60 11.66
CA LEU A 22 11.08 -12.59 12.24
C LEU A 22 12.15 -12.57 11.15
N LEU A 23 12.00 -13.41 10.12
CA LEU A 23 12.92 -13.46 8.98
C LEU A 23 12.99 -12.12 8.25
N ARG A 24 11.84 -11.49 7.96
CA ARG A 24 11.77 -10.17 7.32
C ARG A 24 12.51 -9.12 8.13
N ARG A 25 12.31 -9.08 9.45
CA ARG A 25 13.02 -8.16 10.35
C ARG A 25 14.53 -8.40 10.35
N ALA A 26 14.95 -9.67 10.40
CA ALA A 26 16.36 -10.05 10.37
C ALA A 26 17.03 -9.63 9.06
N ILE A 27 16.37 -9.82 7.91
CA ILE A 27 16.89 -9.44 6.58
C ILE A 27 17.10 -7.93 6.50
N LEU A 28 16.10 -7.13 6.92
CA LEU A 28 16.19 -5.67 6.86
C LEU A 28 17.26 -5.10 7.79
N ARG A 29 17.60 -5.82 8.87
CA ARG A 29 18.69 -5.47 9.79
C ARG A 29 20.07 -5.86 9.22
N GLN A 30 20.19 -7.03 8.60
CA GLN A 30 21.45 -7.54 8.06
C GLN A 30 21.86 -6.85 6.76
N TYR A 31 20.88 -6.48 5.92
CA TYR A 31 21.09 -5.85 4.63
C TYR A 31 20.36 -4.50 4.56
N PRO A 32 20.78 -3.50 5.36
CA PRO A 32 20.21 -2.17 5.26
C PRO A 32 20.50 -1.60 3.87
N SER A 33 19.51 -0.96 3.23
CA SER A 33 19.69 -0.31 1.94
C SER A 33 20.86 0.64 1.99
N ARG A 34 21.92 0.33 1.24
CA ARG A 34 23.15 1.13 1.21
C ARG A 34 22.87 2.47 0.53
N THR A 35 22.48 3.49 1.29
CA THR A 35 22.67 4.88 0.88
C THR A 35 24.13 5.19 1.13
N GLN A 36 24.94 5.15 0.07
CA GLN A 36 26.37 5.46 0.15
C GLN A 36 26.60 6.91 -0.31
N PRO A 37 26.81 7.88 0.59
CA PRO A 37 27.59 9.07 0.29
C PRO A 37 29.06 8.74 0.64
N SER A 38 29.87 8.42 -0.37
CA SER A 38 31.31 8.30 -0.20
C SER A 38 32.02 9.39 -1.00
N ALA A 39 32.48 10.40 -0.29
CA ALA A 39 33.68 11.17 -0.59
C ALA A 39 34.55 11.09 0.69
N PRO A 40 35.90 11.15 0.64
CA PRO A 40 36.65 12.18 -0.11
C PRO A 40 38.03 11.80 -0.70
N SER A 41 38.58 12.78 -1.43
CA SER A 41 40.02 13.10 -1.67
C SER A 41 40.75 12.46 -2.86
N SER A 42 41.07 13.27 -3.90
CA SER A 42 42.45 13.70 -4.23
C SER A 42 42.56 14.45 -5.59
N SER A 43 43.22 15.64 -5.54
CA SER A 43 44.14 16.28 -6.53
C SER A 43 43.69 16.69 -7.96
N LEU A 44 43.43 18.01 -8.11
CA LEU A 44 43.75 19.02 -9.18
C LEU A 44 44.52 18.58 -10.47
N PRO A 45 44.35 19.27 -11.64
CA PRO A 45 44.75 20.68 -11.80
C PRO A 45 43.85 21.63 -12.64
N THR A 46 44.10 22.92 -12.40
CA THR A 46 43.50 24.16 -12.92
C THR A 46 43.74 24.40 -14.41
N ILE A 47 42.71 24.85 -15.14
CA ILE A 47 42.84 25.52 -16.45
C ILE A 47 42.22 26.93 -16.31
N PRO A 48 42.93 28.03 -16.66
CA PRO A 48 42.36 29.37 -16.61
C PRO A 48 41.63 29.69 -17.93
N ILE A 49 40.43 30.28 -17.85
CA ILE A 49 39.74 30.87 -19.02
C ILE A 49 39.40 32.33 -18.70
N PRO A 50 39.55 33.27 -19.66
CA PRO A 50 39.55 34.71 -19.41
C PRO A 50 38.13 35.30 -19.26
N ALA A 51 38.09 36.47 -18.63
CA ALA A 51 36.92 37.29 -18.40
C ALA A 51 36.40 38.01 -19.66
N ALA A 52 35.06 38.12 -19.77
CA ALA A 52 34.28 39.35 -20.02
C ALA A 52 33.04 39.09 -20.91
N ALA A 53 31.84 39.34 -20.36
CA ALA A 53 30.80 40.26 -20.87
C ALA A 53 29.37 39.87 -20.40
N ALA A 54 28.80 40.82 -19.64
CA ALA A 54 27.44 41.07 -19.14
C ALA A 54 26.18 40.44 -19.81
N THR A 55 25.34 39.81 -18.96
CA THR A 55 23.85 39.87 -18.73
C THR A 55 22.81 39.92 -19.87
N PRO A 56 21.56 39.37 -19.73
CA PRO A 56 20.62 39.54 -18.58
C PRO A 56 19.91 38.23 -18.08
N PRO A 57 19.06 38.28 -17.03
CA PRO A 57 18.83 37.16 -16.12
C PRO A 57 17.72 36.22 -16.60
N ASN A 58 18.03 34.94 -16.73
CA ASN A 58 17.00 33.90 -16.68
C ASN A 58 16.90 33.42 -15.23
N PRO A 59 15.72 33.44 -14.61
CA PRO A 59 15.48 32.68 -13.38
C PRO A 59 15.43 31.21 -13.80
N ILE A 60 16.60 30.59 -13.98
CA ILE A 60 16.71 29.14 -13.94
C ILE A 60 16.33 28.80 -12.51
N SER A 61 15.11 28.27 -12.37
CA SER A 61 14.60 27.70 -11.14
C SER A 61 15.73 26.92 -10.51
N THR A 62 16.17 27.44 -9.38
CA THR A 62 16.89 26.71 -8.36
C THR A 62 16.14 25.41 -8.19
N ILE A 63 16.60 24.32 -8.81
CA ILE A 63 16.40 23.00 -8.24
C ILE A 63 17.32 23.02 -7.02
N GLN A 64 16.86 23.77 -6.02
CA GLN A 64 17.16 23.50 -4.65
C GLN A 64 16.93 22.01 -4.52
N SER A 65 18.01 21.31 -4.17
CA SER A 65 17.90 20.07 -3.43
C SER A 65 17.28 20.43 -2.07
N THR A 66 16.03 20.89 -2.08
CA THR A 66 15.11 20.83 -0.96
C THR A 66 14.84 19.35 -0.80
N GLN A 67 15.51 18.76 0.20
CA GLN A 67 15.02 17.65 0.99
C GLN A 67 13.60 17.28 0.58
N ALA A 68 13.45 16.29 -0.32
CA ALA A 68 12.18 15.98 -0.94
C ALA A 68 11.16 15.77 0.16
N SER A 69 10.29 16.76 0.37
CA SER A 69 9.16 16.66 1.27
C SER A 69 8.39 15.46 0.76
N LYS A 70 8.35 14.41 1.59
CA LYS A 70 7.72 13.15 1.23
C LYS A 70 6.30 13.46 0.77
N ALA A 71 6.02 13.24 -0.51
CA ALA A 71 4.73 13.60 -1.08
C ALA A 71 3.61 12.84 -0.36
N ILE A 72 2.59 13.59 0.05
CA ILE A 72 1.42 13.07 0.74
C ILE A 72 0.30 12.92 -0.29
N TYR A 73 -0.37 11.77 -0.26
CA TYR A 73 -1.42 11.39 -1.17
C TYR A 73 -2.65 10.90 -0.41
N ARG A 74 -3.78 10.83 -1.12
CA ARG A 74 -5.00 10.10 -0.74
C ARG A 74 -5.28 9.00 -1.74
N ILE A 75 -5.94 7.94 -1.30
CA ILE A 75 -6.36 6.85 -2.18
C ILE A 75 -7.79 7.12 -2.63
N ARG A 76 -7.98 7.44 -3.92
CA ARG A 76 -9.29 7.70 -4.53
C ARG A 76 -9.77 6.50 -5.35
N LEU A 77 -11.08 6.29 -5.38
CA LEU A 77 -11.73 5.28 -6.22
C LEU A 77 -12.07 5.83 -7.62
N TYR A 78 -11.95 4.98 -8.62
CA TYR A 78 -12.38 5.23 -10.00
C TYR A 78 -13.26 4.09 -10.47
N PHE A 79 -14.37 4.42 -11.13
CA PHE A 79 -15.28 3.46 -11.75
C PHE A 79 -15.09 3.51 -13.26
N GLY A 80 -14.40 2.51 -13.81
CA GLY A 80 -13.87 2.59 -15.17
C GLY A 80 -12.88 3.75 -15.33
N ALA A 81 -13.15 4.66 -16.27
CA ALA A 81 -12.36 5.89 -16.47
C ALA A 81 -12.83 7.07 -15.60
N THR A 82 -13.95 6.93 -14.89
CA THR A 82 -14.60 8.04 -14.17
C THR A 82 -14.04 8.17 -12.77
N LYS A 83 -13.51 9.35 -12.46
CA LYS A 83 -13.08 9.74 -11.11
C LYS A 83 -14.29 9.80 -10.18
N SER A 84 -14.27 9.04 -9.07
CA SER A 84 -15.33 9.11 -8.07
C SER A 84 -15.10 10.25 -7.07
N LYS A 85 -16.12 10.58 -6.28
CA LYS A 85 -16.00 11.49 -5.13
C LYS A 85 -15.47 10.80 -3.86
N PHE A 86 -15.17 9.49 -3.92
CA PHE A 86 -14.89 8.68 -2.74
C PHE A 86 -13.40 8.38 -2.58
N PHE A 87 -12.98 8.40 -1.33
CA PHE A 87 -11.66 8.02 -0.86
C PHE A 87 -11.74 6.89 0.16
N LEU A 88 -10.61 6.22 0.38
CA LEU A 88 -10.47 5.30 1.50
C LEU A 88 -10.28 6.04 2.83
N SER A 89 -10.89 5.53 3.89
CA SER A 89 -10.77 6.02 5.26
C SER A 89 -10.81 4.87 6.28
N THR A 90 -10.49 5.18 7.54
CA THR A 90 -10.72 4.31 8.70
C THR A 90 -11.31 5.13 9.84
N THR A 91 -11.86 4.45 10.83
CA THR A 91 -12.10 5.04 12.16
C THR A 91 -11.10 4.44 13.16
N ALA A 92 -10.79 5.17 14.24
CA ALA A 92 -9.80 4.74 15.22
C ALA A 92 -10.19 3.43 15.95
N ASP A 93 -11.49 3.19 16.07
CA ASP A 93 -12.12 2.06 16.75
C ASP A 93 -12.40 0.86 15.83
N ASN A 94 -12.29 1.04 14.51
CA ASN A 94 -12.63 0.00 13.54
C ASN A 94 -11.51 -0.18 12.51
N PRO A 95 -10.86 -1.35 12.47
CA PRO A 95 -9.81 -1.59 11.50
C PRO A 95 -10.32 -1.84 10.08
N ARG A 96 -11.65 -1.87 9.86
CA ARG A 96 -12.24 -1.94 8.52
C ARG A 96 -11.99 -0.63 7.78
N VAL A 97 -11.41 -0.74 6.60
CA VAL A 97 -11.33 0.36 5.66
C VAL A 97 -12.74 0.63 5.13
N ARG A 98 -13.09 1.92 5.04
CA ARG A 98 -14.39 2.41 4.58
C ARG A 98 -14.20 3.43 3.46
N LEU A 99 -15.31 3.81 2.85
CA LEU A 99 -15.36 4.93 1.93
C LEU A 99 -15.79 6.21 2.65
N THR A 100 -15.22 7.32 2.21
CA THR A 100 -15.61 8.67 2.62
C THR A 100 -15.65 9.59 1.41
N ASN A 101 -16.59 10.53 1.40
CA ASN A 101 -16.58 11.69 0.50
C ASN A 101 -16.03 12.97 1.17
N ASP A 102 -15.60 12.85 2.42
CA ASP A 102 -14.98 13.90 3.21
C ASP A 102 -13.46 13.75 3.16
N ASP A 103 -12.82 14.68 2.46
CA ASP A 103 -11.37 14.79 2.28
C ASP A 103 -10.58 14.80 3.59
N ALA A 104 -11.14 15.36 4.66
CA ALA A 104 -10.46 15.45 5.96
C ALA A 104 -10.41 14.10 6.68
N LYS A 105 -11.30 13.16 6.32
CA LYS A 105 -11.36 11.81 6.88
C LYS A 105 -10.64 10.78 6.02
N ALA A 106 -10.21 11.15 4.82
CA ALA A 106 -9.49 10.25 3.92
C ALA A 106 -8.11 9.91 4.48
N PHE A 107 -7.60 8.72 4.15
CA PHE A 107 -6.23 8.36 4.48
C PHE A 107 -5.25 9.31 3.84
N ASN A 108 -4.33 9.81 4.65
CA ASN A 108 -3.08 10.31 4.13
C ASN A 108 -2.12 9.13 4.03
N VAL A 109 -1.53 8.97 2.86
CA VAL A 109 -0.51 7.96 2.60
C VAL A 109 0.69 8.64 2.00
N CYS A 110 1.85 8.05 2.24
CA CYS A 110 3.07 8.43 1.60
C CYS A 110 3.56 7.24 0.78
N TRP A 111 4.11 7.57 -0.38
CA TRP A 111 4.73 6.59 -1.24
C TRP A 111 6.08 7.12 -1.70
N THR A 112 7.01 6.21 -1.87
CA THR A 112 8.31 6.50 -2.46
C THR A 112 8.58 5.42 -3.49
N PRO A 113 9.04 5.78 -4.70
CA PRO A 113 9.40 4.78 -5.72
C PRO A 113 10.31 3.69 -5.15
N GLY A 114 9.96 2.44 -5.44
CA GLY A 114 10.69 1.26 -4.92
C GLY A 114 10.39 0.91 -3.46
N LYS A 115 9.54 1.67 -2.77
CA LYS A 115 9.04 1.36 -1.43
C LYS A 115 7.54 1.06 -1.45
N GLU A 116 7.11 0.39 -0.38
CA GLU A 116 5.71 0.09 -0.12
C GLU A 116 4.93 1.35 0.28
N LEU A 117 3.64 1.36 -0.03
CA LEU A 117 2.70 2.39 0.42
C LEU A 117 2.59 2.38 1.96
N ARG A 118 2.73 3.54 2.59
CA ARG A 118 2.65 3.66 4.07
C ARG A 118 1.61 4.68 4.49
N LEU A 119 0.84 4.35 5.53
CA LEU A 119 -0.15 5.27 6.10
C LEU A 119 0.53 6.38 6.89
N ILE A 120 -0.03 7.58 6.83
CA ILE A 120 0.30 8.72 7.67
C ILE A 120 -0.86 8.96 8.63
N GLU A 121 -0.60 8.82 9.93
CA GLU A 121 -1.56 9.11 10.98
C GLU A 121 -0.99 10.23 11.86
N ASN A 122 -1.78 11.28 12.09
CA ASN A 122 -1.35 12.46 12.86
C ASN A 122 -0.01 13.07 12.39
N GLY A 123 0.24 13.04 11.07
CA GLY A 123 1.46 13.56 10.46
C GLY A 123 2.68 12.62 10.54
N VAL A 124 2.53 11.43 11.11
CA VAL A 124 3.61 10.46 11.28
C VAL A 124 3.38 9.25 10.40
N GLU A 125 4.43 8.81 9.70
CA GLU A 125 4.41 7.55 8.96
C GLU A 125 4.30 6.36 9.91
N THR A 126 3.35 5.49 9.63
CA THR A 126 3.08 4.30 10.44
C THR A 126 3.58 3.04 9.73
N GLN A 127 3.77 1.98 10.52
CA GLN A 127 4.01 0.64 9.95
C GLN A 127 2.71 -0.06 9.52
N ARG A 128 1.54 0.57 9.75
CA ARG A 128 0.25 -0.01 9.40
C ARG A 128 0.12 -0.12 7.88
N MET A 129 -0.43 -1.24 7.42
CA MET A 129 -0.63 -1.52 6.01
C MET A 129 -2.09 -1.85 5.75
N ILE A 130 -2.54 -1.59 4.52
CA ILE A 130 -3.86 -2.00 4.04
C ILE A 130 -3.71 -3.44 3.54
N PHE A 131 -4.55 -4.34 4.02
CA PHE A 131 -4.63 -5.73 3.59
C PHE A 131 -6.00 -6.01 3.02
N MET A 132 -6.09 -7.08 2.22
CA MET A 132 -7.36 -7.68 1.86
C MET A 132 -7.48 -9.04 2.53
N GLN A 133 -8.58 -9.27 3.23
CA GLN A 133 -8.86 -10.53 3.90
C GLN A 133 -10.27 -11.02 3.55
N TRP A 134 -10.38 -12.34 3.33
CA TRP A 134 -11.64 -13.02 3.12
C TRP A 134 -12.29 -13.40 4.44
N TYR A 135 -13.60 -13.21 4.50
CA TYR A 135 -14.44 -13.55 5.64
C TYR A 135 -15.64 -14.34 5.17
N PHE A 136 -16.12 -15.21 6.06
CA PHE A 136 -17.44 -15.78 5.92
C PHE A 136 -18.27 -15.41 7.15
N LEU A 137 -19.38 -14.73 6.91
CA LEU A 137 -20.37 -14.46 7.94
C LEU A 137 -21.40 -15.58 7.94
N ARG A 138 -21.67 -16.10 9.14
CA ARG A 138 -22.74 -17.06 9.36
C ARG A 138 -23.83 -16.36 10.15
N GLU A 139 -24.91 -16.03 9.47
CA GLU A 139 -26.08 -15.42 10.09
C GLU A 139 -27.17 -16.48 10.25
N LYS A 140 -27.90 -16.39 11.36
CA LYS A 140 -29.11 -17.16 11.57
C LYS A 140 -30.27 -16.21 11.34
N ASP A 141 -31.15 -16.58 10.41
CA ASP A 141 -32.39 -15.85 10.26
C ASP A 141 -33.37 -16.16 11.42
N GLU A 142 -34.49 -15.45 11.47
CA GLU A 142 -35.55 -15.65 12.46
C GLU A 142 -36.15 -17.08 12.43
N LYS A 143 -35.96 -17.81 11.32
CA LYS A 143 -36.39 -19.20 11.14
C LYS A 143 -35.29 -20.20 11.49
N ASN A 144 -34.17 -19.74 12.07
CA ASN A 144 -33.00 -20.53 12.43
C ASN A 144 -32.34 -21.23 11.21
N SER A 145 -32.63 -20.77 9.99
CA SER A 145 -31.90 -21.10 8.78
C SER A 145 -30.54 -20.40 8.83
N ILE A 146 -29.50 -21.11 8.42
CA ILE A 146 -28.14 -20.59 8.39
C ILE A 146 -27.86 -20.05 6.99
N THR A 147 -27.74 -18.75 6.86
CA THR A 147 -27.17 -18.12 5.66
C THR A 147 -25.67 -17.95 5.87
N THR A 148 -24.90 -18.29 4.83
CA THR A 148 -23.46 -18.05 4.80
C THR A 148 -23.18 -17.05 3.70
N THR A 149 -22.50 -15.96 4.05
CA THR A 149 -22.12 -14.90 3.12
C THR A 149 -20.61 -14.77 3.09
N ASP A 150 -20.03 -15.01 1.92
CA ASP A 150 -18.60 -14.84 1.68
C ASP A 150 -18.32 -13.45 1.12
N PHE A 151 -17.36 -12.74 1.70
CA PHE A 151 -16.90 -11.45 1.19
C PHE A 151 -15.45 -11.19 1.57
N ALA A 152 -14.74 -10.41 0.76
CA ALA A 152 -13.45 -9.87 1.14
C ALA A 152 -13.58 -8.40 1.55
N ALA A 153 -12.85 -7.99 2.57
CA ALA A 153 -12.79 -6.59 3.01
C ALA A 153 -11.35 -6.08 3.05
N LEU A 154 -11.21 -4.78 2.80
CA LEU A 154 -9.96 -4.07 3.07
C LEU A 154 -9.87 -3.75 4.57
N VAL A 155 -8.72 -4.03 5.15
CA VAL A 155 -8.46 -3.88 6.59
C VAL A 155 -7.10 -3.28 6.85
N LEU A 156 -7.00 -2.49 7.91
CA LEU A 156 -5.73 -2.00 8.39
C LEU A 156 -5.14 -2.97 9.40
N SER A 157 -3.83 -3.25 9.28
CA SER A 157 -3.13 -3.90 10.38
C SER A 157 -3.02 -3.00 11.60
N ASP A 158 -2.69 -3.61 12.73
CA ASP A 158 -2.18 -2.88 13.89
C ASP A 158 -0.74 -2.36 13.63
N SER A 159 -0.18 -1.68 14.65
CA SER A 159 1.18 -1.15 14.65
C SER A 159 2.28 -2.23 14.60
N SER A 160 1.93 -3.48 14.90
CA SER A 160 2.81 -4.66 14.82
C SER A 160 2.60 -5.46 13.53
N GLU A 161 1.92 -4.87 12.54
CA GLU A 161 1.57 -5.50 11.25
C GLU A 161 0.70 -6.77 11.41
N ASN A 162 -0.03 -6.92 12.51
CA ASN A 162 -1.03 -7.98 12.66
C ASN A 162 -2.34 -7.55 12.00
N VAL A 163 -2.91 -8.47 11.22
CA VAL A 163 -4.22 -8.26 10.61
C VAL A 163 -5.30 -8.62 11.64
N PRO A 164 -6.21 -7.68 11.97
CA PRO A 164 -7.25 -7.93 12.95
C PRO A 164 -8.29 -8.93 12.43
N ARG A 165 -8.76 -9.82 13.31
CA ARG A 165 -9.84 -10.77 12.99
C ARG A 165 -11.18 -10.06 13.05
N LEU A 166 -11.83 -9.87 11.90
CA LEU A 166 -13.12 -9.16 11.81
C LEU A 166 -14.36 -10.04 11.97
N ALA A 167 -14.23 -11.36 11.93
CA ALA A 167 -15.33 -12.30 12.01
C ALA A 167 -14.89 -13.58 12.76
N THR A 168 -15.86 -14.39 13.16
CA THR A 168 -15.65 -15.69 13.83
C THR A 168 -14.74 -16.60 13.02
N TYR A 169 -14.76 -16.43 11.69
CA TYR A 169 -13.86 -17.11 10.79
C TYR A 169 -13.31 -16.13 9.75
N SER A 170 -11.99 -16.14 9.63
CA SER A 170 -11.25 -15.34 8.67
C SER A 170 -10.38 -16.27 7.84
N GLY A 171 -10.49 -16.19 6.52
CA GLY A 171 -9.60 -16.87 5.60
C GLY A 171 -8.19 -16.23 5.60
N SER A 172 -7.31 -16.82 4.80
CA SER A 172 -5.96 -16.30 4.58
C SER A 172 -6.04 -14.86 4.03
N THR A 173 -5.21 -13.98 4.58
CA THR A 173 -4.93 -12.66 4.00
C THR A 173 -4.46 -12.86 2.57
N GLN A 174 -5.04 -12.15 1.59
CA GLN A 174 -4.71 -12.33 0.18
C GLN A 174 -3.78 -11.25 -0.35
N ILE A 175 -3.99 -9.98 0.01
CA ILE A 175 -3.12 -8.88 -0.42
C ILE A 175 -2.28 -8.43 0.77
N ILE A 176 -0.96 -8.42 0.60
CA ILE A 176 -0.02 -8.11 1.68
C ILE A 176 0.84 -6.87 1.43
N SER A 177 0.83 -6.31 0.21
CA SER A 177 1.52 -5.05 -0.08
C SER A 177 0.90 -4.33 -1.28
N TRP A 178 1.17 -3.02 -1.36
CA TRP A 178 0.74 -2.15 -2.44
C TRP A 178 1.92 -1.38 -3.03
N ILE A 179 1.97 -1.33 -4.36
CA ILE A 179 2.89 -0.51 -5.13
C ILE A 179 2.10 0.33 -6.13
N LEU A 180 2.80 1.25 -6.80
CA LEU A 180 2.22 2.08 -7.85
C LEU A 180 2.80 1.75 -9.21
N ASP A 181 1.94 1.84 -10.23
CA ASP A 181 2.38 1.93 -11.62
C ASP A 181 2.80 3.36 -11.99
N GLN A 182 3.23 3.54 -13.24
CA GLN A 182 3.72 4.81 -13.77
C GLN A 182 2.67 5.93 -13.76
N ASP A 183 1.38 5.56 -13.78
CA ASP A 183 0.26 6.49 -13.86
C ASP A 183 -0.34 6.81 -12.48
N GLY A 184 0.15 6.18 -11.41
CA GLY A 184 -0.32 6.39 -10.06
C GLY A 184 -1.42 5.42 -9.59
N TRP A 185 -1.69 4.33 -10.32
CA TRP A 185 -2.67 3.32 -9.89
C TRP A 185 -2.06 2.30 -8.94
N LEU A 186 -2.87 1.88 -7.96
CA LEU A 186 -2.48 0.88 -6.98
C LEU A 186 -2.48 -0.53 -7.56
N GLN A 187 -1.31 -1.16 -7.50
CA GLN A 187 -1.07 -2.55 -7.84
C GLN A 187 -0.88 -3.33 -6.54
N SER A 188 -1.39 -4.55 -6.47
CA SER A 188 -1.28 -5.40 -5.28
C SER A 188 -0.29 -6.51 -5.49
N TYR A 189 0.20 -7.02 -4.37
CA TYR A 189 0.95 -8.26 -4.31
C TYR A 189 0.23 -9.24 -3.40
N SER A 190 0.03 -10.47 -3.88
CA SER A 190 -0.61 -11.51 -3.12
C SER A 190 0.38 -12.49 -2.50
N ASN A 191 -0.01 -13.11 -1.39
CA ASN A 191 0.71 -14.26 -0.83
C ASN A 191 0.33 -15.59 -1.50
N ILE A 192 -0.80 -15.64 -2.22
CA ILE A 192 -1.25 -16.81 -2.97
C ILE A 192 -0.59 -16.82 -4.35
N ASP A 193 -0.46 -15.64 -4.96
CA ASP A 193 0.19 -15.45 -6.25
C ASP A 193 1.22 -14.32 -6.15
N LEU A 194 2.48 -14.65 -6.46
CA LEU A 194 3.62 -13.74 -6.39
C LEU A 194 3.71 -12.81 -7.62
N THR A 195 2.75 -12.87 -8.54
CA THR A 195 2.67 -11.95 -9.66
C THR A 195 1.93 -10.67 -9.30
N ARG A 196 2.31 -9.57 -9.97
CA ARG A 196 1.72 -8.24 -9.74
C ARG A 196 0.50 -8.06 -10.60
N TYR A 197 -0.60 -7.61 -9.98
CA TYR A 197 -1.85 -7.38 -10.69
C TYR A 197 -2.35 -5.96 -10.52
N GLN A 198 -2.89 -5.42 -11.62
CA GLN A 198 -3.73 -4.24 -11.55
C GLN A 198 -5.06 -4.67 -10.94
N ASN A 199 -5.35 -4.14 -9.77
CA ASN A 199 -6.55 -4.54 -9.06
C ASN A 199 -7.80 -3.99 -9.72
N GLN A 200 -8.77 -4.89 -9.87
CA GLN A 200 -10.14 -4.57 -10.20
C GLN A 200 -11.00 -5.19 -9.11
N PHE A 201 -11.79 -4.35 -8.44
CA PHE A 201 -12.62 -4.76 -7.31
C PHE A 201 -14.09 -4.67 -7.68
N TYR A 202 -14.91 -5.58 -7.15
CA TYR A 202 -16.31 -5.78 -7.54
C TYR A 202 -17.22 -5.59 -6.33
N THR A 203 -18.33 -4.87 -6.51
CA THR A 203 -19.25 -4.51 -5.42
C THR A 203 -20.31 -5.57 -5.08
N VAL A 204 -20.25 -6.81 -5.60
CA VAL A 204 -21.27 -7.86 -5.33
C VAL A 204 -20.68 -9.11 -4.67
N PRO A 205 -21.35 -9.66 -3.64
CA PRO A 205 -21.06 -11.00 -3.14
C PRO A 205 -21.65 -12.05 -4.10
N GLY A 206 -20.78 -12.68 -4.89
CA GLY A 206 -21.18 -13.74 -5.82
C GLY A 206 -20.01 -14.10 -6.73
N GLY A 207 -19.49 -15.32 -6.57
CA GLY A 207 -18.34 -15.81 -7.31
C GLY A 207 -18.57 -15.82 -8.81
N ALA A 208 -17.59 -15.32 -9.56
CA ALA A 208 -17.57 -15.41 -11.00
C ALA A 208 -16.45 -16.36 -11.45
N ASP A 209 -16.86 -17.58 -11.77
CA ASP A 209 -16.39 -18.27 -12.98
C ASP A 209 -14.94 -18.76 -13.00
N GLY A 210 -14.28 -18.89 -11.85
CA GLY A 210 -12.92 -19.45 -11.78
C GLY A 210 -11.87 -18.60 -12.51
N SER A 211 -12.18 -17.36 -12.85
CA SER A 211 -11.19 -16.37 -13.24
C SER A 211 -10.69 -15.65 -11.99
N ASN A 212 -9.39 -15.36 -11.92
CA ASN A 212 -8.70 -14.77 -10.76
C ASN A 212 -9.11 -13.30 -10.47
N ALA A 213 -10.39 -12.96 -10.55
CA ALA A 213 -10.95 -11.69 -10.13
C ALA A 213 -11.00 -11.65 -8.60
N GLN A 214 -10.20 -10.79 -7.99
CA GLN A 214 -10.18 -10.57 -6.55
C GLN A 214 -11.39 -9.70 -6.16
N THR A 215 -12.56 -10.33 -5.97
CA THR A 215 -13.77 -9.67 -5.45
C THR A 215 -13.47 -9.06 -4.09
N CYS A 216 -13.66 -7.74 -3.93
CA CYS A 216 -13.56 -7.08 -2.64
C CYS A 216 -14.75 -6.13 -2.45
N MET A 217 -15.40 -6.26 -1.30
CA MET A 217 -16.55 -5.46 -0.91
C MET A 217 -16.15 -4.60 0.30
N PRO A 218 -15.72 -3.34 0.07
CA PRO A 218 -15.57 -2.38 1.15
C PRO A 218 -16.88 -2.24 1.93
N PRO A 219 -16.89 -2.49 3.25
CA PRO A 219 -18.10 -2.36 4.06
C PRO A 219 -18.63 -0.93 4.01
N GLY A 220 -19.95 -0.81 3.82
CA GLY A 220 -20.67 0.46 3.79
C GLY A 220 -20.95 1.00 2.39
N LEU A 221 -20.48 0.36 1.33
CA LEU A 221 -20.79 0.71 -0.08
C LEU A 221 -22.28 0.94 -0.34
N ASP A 222 -23.12 0.07 0.24
CA ASP A 222 -24.58 0.05 0.13
C ASP A 222 -25.20 1.39 0.58
N ASN A 223 -24.54 2.08 1.52
CA ASN A 223 -25.01 3.36 2.07
C ASN A 223 -24.62 4.58 1.22
N TRP A 224 -23.80 4.41 0.17
CA TRP A 224 -23.23 5.53 -0.62
C TRP A 224 -23.76 5.60 -2.05
N SER A 225 -24.84 4.87 -2.36
CA SER A 225 -25.45 4.82 -3.71
C SER A 225 -24.48 4.38 -4.80
N ILE A 226 -23.47 3.57 -4.44
CA ILE A 226 -22.63 2.89 -5.42
C ILE A 226 -23.42 1.65 -5.83
N ASN A 227 -23.70 1.52 -7.14
CA ASN A 227 -24.54 0.44 -7.62
C ASN A 227 -23.88 -0.92 -7.39
N ASP A 228 -24.70 -1.92 -7.09
CA ASP A 228 -24.31 -3.31 -7.17
C ASP A 228 -23.82 -3.61 -8.61
N ASN A 229 -22.71 -4.34 -8.71
CA ASN A 229 -22.01 -4.75 -9.95
C ASN A 229 -21.07 -3.71 -10.59
N GLN A 230 -20.55 -2.77 -9.81
CA GLN A 230 -19.55 -1.85 -10.31
C GLN A 230 -18.13 -2.38 -10.08
N VAL A 231 -17.30 -2.21 -11.11
CA VAL A 231 -15.86 -2.45 -11.01
C VAL A 231 -15.15 -1.15 -10.69
N PHE A 232 -14.30 -1.15 -9.68
CA PHE A 232 -13.48 0.01 -9.33
C PHE A 232 -11.98 -0.28 -9.28
N LYS A 233 -11.21 0.78 -9.52
CA LYS A 233 -9.75 0.85 -9.37
C LYS A 233 -9.39 1.92 -8.34
N MET A 234 -8.19 1.82 -7.79
CA MET A 234 -7.69 2.77 -6.80
C MET A 234 -6.48 3.52 -7.33
N LYS A 235 -6.43 4.83 -7.10
CA LYS A 235 -5.35 5.71 -7.55
C LYS A 235 -4.88 6.62 -6.42
N LEU A 236 -3.58 6.93 -6.38
CA LEU A 236 -3.09 8.00 -5.52
C LEU A 236 -3.35 9.38 -6.14
N GLU A 237 -3.90 10.27 -5.34
CA GLU A 237 -4.05 11.69 -5.65
C GLU A 237 -3.27 12.54 -4.64
N PRO A 238 -2.51 13.55 -5.10
CA PRO A 238 -1.85 14.48 -4.18
C PRO A 238 -2.84 15.18 -3.24
N VAL A 239 -2.39 15.46 -2.00
CA VAL A 239 -3.14 16.26 -1.01
C VAL A 239 -2.88 17.75 -1.18
#